data_AF-A0A356LLE8-F1
#
_entry.id   AF-A0A356LLE8-F1
#
_cell.length_a   1.000
_cell.length_b   1.000
_cell.length_c   1.000
_cell.angle_alpha   90.00
_cell.angle_beta   90.00
_cell.angle_gamma   90.00
#
_symmetry.space_group_name_H-M   'P 1'
#
loop_
_entity.id
_entity.type
_entity.pdbx_description
1 polymer ?
#
loop_
_entity_poly.entity_id
_entity_poly.type
_entity_poly.pdbx_seq_one_letter_code
_entity_poly.pdbx_strand_id
1 'polypeptide(L)'
;MHAAYCMQARNHGCHSDSRQIARLSGCLNAVARVAVWRTACMPKLCNGPLPLPCTAYCALPIAFTVYTQETSLKSTRYILLTGFLSLIAFTAQARQWVASWQASPQPVWAQDFAFPTGIPQAIQDATFTQNVMISRGGKRLRLVISNRYGTAPLVVEQTTVSRKTGNAGLTDAPKTATFSGRAVVTIAPGQQVISDPLDMPVADLQQLQIAHYVKAKMALETFHWDGRQQAMFRKGNQTQSPMSVADQVLHRTQARVFLTRIDTESESPACTAAVLGDSITDGNGVPIDSNTRVTDYMADTLRSAGIGVINAGISGARLLGDKMGEHAMARISHDVFDAPGVTTLVLFIGINDISWPGTAFAPTQSMPALSSLQAGYRKLAAFAKSRGLRVIGVTLAPFRGALAGTPLDNYYDDRKNHLRLAVNAWIRDAGVFDAVVDADRLLQDRHDATKLDARYDSGDHLHPGPAGNAVLAQAIAGQISSCQ
;
A
#
# COMPACT_ATOMS: atom_id res chain seq x y z
N MET A 1 -26.15 40.17 -4.51
CA MET A 1 -27.61 39.92 -4.49
C MET A 1 -27.97 39.39 -3.12
N HIS A 2 -28.91 40.06 -2.45
CA HIS A 2 -29.34 39.89 -1.06
C HIS A 2 -30.44 38.82 -0.92
N ALA A 3 -30.47 38.13 0.23
CA ALA A 3 -31.63 37.73 1.06
C ALA A 3 -31.28 36.47 1.89
N ALA A 4 -31.73 36.15 3.11
CA ALA A 4 -32.27 36.79 4.32
C ALA A 4 -33.07 35.70 5.09
N TYR A 5 -32.89 35.67 6.41
CA TYR A 5 -33.49 34.85 7.49
C TYR A 5 -35.00 34.47 7.44
N CYS A 6 -35.39 33.32 8.06
CA CYS A 6 -36.15 33.26 9.36
C CYS A 6 -36.62 31.86 9.85
N MET A 7 -36.52 31.65 11.18
CA MET A 7 -37.32 30.85 12.17
C MET A 7 -37.55 29.33 11.97
N GLN A 8 -37.45 28.46 12.99
CA GLN A 8 -38.25 28.48 14.24
C GLN A 8 -37.65 27.51 15.30
N ALA A 9 -37.67 27.93 16.57
CA ALA A 9 -37.37 27.08 17.74
C ALA A 9 -38.54 27.17 18.72
N ARG A 10 -38.94 26.04 19.34
CA ARG A 10 -39.60 25.96 20.66
C ARG A 10 -39.68 24.52 21.20
N ASN A 11 -39.14 24.38 22.42
CA ASN A 11 -39.59 23.61 23.59
C ASN A 11 -39.85 22.09 23.53
N HIS A 12 -39.08 21.35 24.34
CA HIS A 12 -39.46 20.62 25.58
C HIS A 12 -38.22 19.75 25.96
N GLY A 13 -37.64 19.73 27.16
CA GLY A 13 -38.19 19.84 28.51
C GLY A 13 -37.85 18.53 29.25
N CYS A 14 -36.77 18.52 30.05
CA CYS A 14 -36.30 17.40 30.86
C CYS A 14 -37.33 16.92 31.89
N HIS A 15 -37.40 15.61 32.14
CA HIS A 15 -37.66 15.07 33.48
C HIS A 15 -36.94 13.73 33.66
N SER A 16 -35.97 13.75 34.58
CA SER A 16 -35.43 12.60 35.29
C SER A 16 -36.36 12.26 36.45
N ASP A 17 -36.64 10.98 36.69
CA ASP A 17 -36.91 10.52 38.05
C ASP A 17 -36.56 9.06 38.27
N SER A 18 -36.26 8.73 39.52
CA SER A 18 -35.59 7.51 39.97
C SER A 18 -36.35 6.85 41.13
N ARG A 19 -36.03 5.58 41.40
CA ARG A 19 -36.52 4.65 42.47
C ARG A 19 -37.74 3.81 42.02
N GLN A 20 -37.92 2.53 42.36
CA GLN A 20 -37.58 1.81 43.59
C GLN A 20 -37.75 0.27 43.41
N ILE A 21 -36.81 -0.53 43.96
CA ILE A 21 -36.94 -1.78 44.76
C ILE A 21 -38.00 -2.85 44.42
N ALA A 22 -37.57 -4.11 44.16
CA ALA A 22 -37.81 -5.28 45.03
C ALA A 22 -37.47 -6.64 44.36
N ARG A 23 -36.82 -7.51 45.14
CA ARG A 23 -36.49 -8.92 44.86
C ARG A 23 -37.72 -9.82 45.02
N LEU A 24 -37.73 -10.99 44.36
CA LEU A 24 -38.01 -12.29 45.00
C LEU A 24 -37.66 -13.47 44.08
N SER A 25 -37.40 -14.59 44.74
CA SER A 25 -36.57 -15.74 44.35
C SER A 25 -37.39 -16.89 43.74
N GLY A 26 -36.73 -17.84 43.06
CA GLY A 26 -37.32 -19.15 42.76
C GLY A 26 -36.43 -20.08 41.91
N CYS A 27 -35.81 -21.05 42.57
CA CYS A 27 -34.88 -22.07 42.07
C CYS A 27 -35.48 -23.10 41.09
N LEU A 28 -34.65 -23.69 40.21
CA LEU A 28 -34.41 -25.15 40.17
C LEU A 28 -33.23 -25.57 39.26
N ASN A 29 -32.58 -26.65 39.70
CA ASN A 29 -31.31 -27.27 39.33
C ASN A 29 -31.15 -27.80 37.89
N ALA A 30 -29.91 -27.87 37.41
CA ALA A 30 -29.25 -29.14 36.99
C ALA A 30 -27.73 -28.98 36.80
N VAL A 31 -27.01 -30.06 37.09
CA VAL A 31 -25.58 -30.20 37.39
C VAL A 31 -24.75 -30.59 36.16
N ALA A 32 -23.53 -30.05 36.01
CA ALA A 32 -22.44 -30.73 35.32
C ALA A 32 -21.08 -30.36 35.95
N ARG A 33 -20.32 -31.39 36.35
CA ARG A 33 -19.01 -31.34 37.01
C ARG A 33 -17.89 -31.15 35.98
N VAL A 34 -16.91 -30.29 36.27
CA VAL A 34 -15.54 -30.41 35.74
C VAL A 34 -14.54 -30.15 36.88
N ALA A 35 -13.58 -31.08 37.01
CA ALA A 35 -12.60 -31.16 38.08
C ALA A 35 -11.50 -30.10 37.96
N VAL A 36 -11.16 -29.50 39.10
CA VAL A 36 -10.00 -28.60 39.28
C VAL A 36 -8.88 -29.43 39.92
N TRP A 37 -7.73 -29.53 39.26
CA TRP A 37 -6.48 -29.95 39.90
C TRP A 37 -5.67 -28.71 40.29
N ARG A 38 -5.51 -28.51 41.59
CA ARG A 38 -4.56 -27.58 42.20
C ARG A 38 -3.21 -28.28 42.32
N THR A 39 -2.15 -27.71 41.78
CA THR A 39 -0.77 -27.95 42.23
C THR A 39 -0.25 -26.69 42.92
N ALA A 40 0.10 -26.86 44.19
CA ALA A 40 0.69 -25.83 45.03
C ALA A 40 2.21 -25.76 44.78
N CYS A 41 2.75 -24.54 44.66
CA CYS A 41 4.17 -24.26 44.90
C CYS A 41 4.24 -23.11 45.92
N MET A 42 4.87 -23.38 47.07
CA MET A 42 5.21 -22.38 48.08
C MET A 42 6.46 -21.58 47.67
N PRO A 43 6.60 -20.31 48.09
CA PRO A 43 7.71 -19.45 47.71
C PRO A 43 8.94 -19.70 48.60
N LYS A 44 10.12 -19.85 47.99
CA LYS A 44 11.40 -19.65 48.66
C LYS A 44 11.99 -18.29 48.28
N LEU A 45 12.45 -17.60 49.31
CA LEU A 45 13.08 -16.29 49.33
C LEU A 45 14.28 -16.18 48.37
N CYS A 46 14.30 -15.14 47.54
CA CYS A 46 15.50 -14.57 46.95
C CYS A 46 15.51 -13.07 47.27
N ASN A 47 16.35 -12.66 48.23
CA ASN A 47 16.70 -11.26 48.47
C ASN A 47 17.96 -10.94 47.66
N GLY A 48 17.87 -9.97 46.75
CA GLY A 48 19.00 -9.41 45.99
C GLY A 48 18.48 -8.47 44.89
N PRO A 49 19.09 -7.30 44.65
CA PRO A 49 18.54 -6.32 43.72
C PRO A 49 18.95 -6.68 42.27
N LEU A 50 17.96 -6.57 41.36
CA LEU A 50 17.96 -6.78 39.89
C LEU A 50 17.52 -8.17 39.41
N PRO A 51 16.52 -8.24 38.50
CA PRO A 51 16.42 -9.38 37.61
C PRO A 51 16.19 -8.99 36.14
N LEU A 52 17.13 -9.47 35.30
CA LEU A 52 16.89 -9.88 33.91
C LEU A 52 16.00 -11.14 33.91
N PRO A 53 15.19 -11.41 32.88
CA PRO A 53 14.28 -12.56 32.88
C PRO A 53 15.01 -13.88 32.56
N CYS A 54 14.90 -14.85 33.47
CA CYS A 54 15.20 -16.27 33.26
C CYS A 54 14.23 -16.88 32.24
N THR A 55 14.75 -17.41 31.13
CA THR A 55 14.01 -18.32 30.23
C THR A 55 14.36 -19.76 30.58
N ALA A 56 13.37 -20.52 31.04
CA ALA A 56 13.48 -21.95 31.28
C ALA A 56 13.28 -22.71 29.94
N TYR A 57 14.33 -23.40 29.49
CA TYR A 57 14.24 -24.38 28.40
C TYR A 57 13.77 -25.72 28.95
N CYS A 58 12.60 -26.19 28.50
CA CYS A 58 12.19 -27.58 28.64
C CYS A 58 12.82 -28.40 27.51
N ALA A 59 13.86 -29.18 27.82
CA ALA A 59 14.40 -30.20 26.92
C ALA A 59 13.78 -31.57 27.25
N LEU A 60 13.11 -32.18 26.28
CA LEU A 60 12.69 -33.59 26.31
C LEU A 60 13.87 -34.46 25.85
N PRO A 61 14.27 -35.54 26.56
CA PRO A 61 15.22 -36.50 26.03
C PRO A 61 14.48 -37.56 25.19
N ILE A 62 14.84 -37.68 23.91
CA ILE A 62 14.52 -38.85 23.09
C ILE A 62 15.67 -39.84 23.28
N ALA A 63 15.41 -40.93 24.01
CA ALA A 63 16.34 -42.04 24.13
C ALA A 63 16.15 -43.02 22.96
N PHE A 64 17.20 -43.23 22.15
CA PHE A 64 17.29 -44.35 21.22
C PHE A 64 18.05 -45.49 21.89
N THR A 65 17.34 -46.57 22.23
CA THR A 65 17.95 -47.82 22.70
C THR A 65 18.37 -48.64 21.47
N VAL A 66 19.67 -48.86 21.31
CA VAL A 66 20.24 -49.76 20.30
C VAL A 66 20.19 -51.18 20.85
N TYR A 67 19.40 -52.06 20.21
CA TYR A 67 19.48 -53.50 20.42
C TYR A 67 20.51 -54.09 19.45
N THR A 68 21.61 -54.62 19.95
CA THR A 68 22.51 -55.50 19.20
C THR A 68 22.13 -56.94 19.51
N GLN A 69 21.54 -57.66 18.55
CA GLN A 69 21.51 -59.12 18.54
C GLN A 69 22.46 -59.63 17.46
N GLU A 70 23.52 -60.31 17.89
CA GLU A 70 24.32 -61.19 17.05
C GLU A 70 23.52 -62.44 16.71
N THR A 71 23.34 -62.75 15.42
CA THR A 71 23.15 -64.14 14.98
C THR A 71 23.72 -64.36 13.57
N SER A 72 24.74 -65.22 13.54
CA SER A 72 25.04 -66.28 12.56
C SER A 72 24.88 -66.01 11.06
N LEU A 73 26.04 -66.07 10.36
CA LEU A 73 26.18 -66.33 8.92
C LEU A 73 25.35 -67.54 8.47
N LYS A 74 24.66 -67.40 7.32
CA LYS A 74 24.70 -68.37 6.19
C LYS A 74 23.94 -67.82 4.98
N SER A 75 24.71 -67.49 3.93
CA SER A 75 24.43 -67.71 2.51
C SER A 75 23.03 -67.36 1.96
N THR A 76 22.94 -66.32 1.14
CA THR A 76 22.29 -66.36 -0.19
C THR A 76 22.78 -65.18 -1.04
N ARG A 77 23.19 -65.50 -2.26
CA ARG A 77 23.54 -64.56 -3.33
C ARG A 77 22.36 -63.62 -3.64
N TYR A 78 22.53 -62.33 -3.41
CA TYR A 78 21.82 -61.30 -4.16
C TYR A 78 22.84 -60.29 -4.65
N ILE A 79 23.05 -60.30 -5.96
CA ILE A 79 23.76 -59.26 -6.69
C ILE A 79 23.03 -57.96 -6.37
N LEU A 80 23.71 -57.06 -5.67
CA LEU A 80 23.32 -55.66 -5.49
C LEU A 80 23.26 -55.01 -6.87
N LEU A 81 22.10 -55.09 -7.53
CA LEU A 81 21.71 -54.11 -8.51
C LEU A 81 21.45 -52.82 -7.72
N THR A 82 22.50 -52.04 -7.46
CA THR A 82 22.35 -50.65 -7.05
C THR A 82 21.75 -49.90 -8.24
N GLY A 83 20.42 -49.96 -8.35
CA GLY A 83 19.66 -49.08 -9.22
C GLY A 83 19.94 -47.65 -8.77
N PHE A 84 20.77 -46.95 -9.53
CA PHE A 84 20.80 -45.49 -9.55
C PHE A 84 19.43 -45.02 -10.04
N LEU A 85 18.43 -44.99 -9.16
CA LEU A 85 17.31 -44.09 -9.32
C LEU A 85 17.87 -42.70 -9.05
N SER A 86 18.36 -42.05 -10.10
CA SER A 86 18.46 -40.60 -10.15
C SER A 86 17.06 -40.07 -9.85
N LEU A 87 16.81 -39.70 -8.59
CA LEU A 87 15.73 -38.80 -8.22
C LEU A 87 16.02 -37.48 -8.92
N ILE A 88 15.57 -37.36 -10.17
CA ILE A 88 15.28 -36.06 -10.76
C ILE A 88 14.06 -35.58 -9.99
N ALA A 89 14.29 -35.06 -8.78
CA ALA A 89 13.36 -34.14 -8.18
C ALA A 89 13.35 -32.93 -9.12
N PHE A 90 12.43 -32.93 -10.08
CA PHE A 90 11.96 -31.67 -10.63
C PHE A 90 11.41 -30.93 -9.42
N THR A 91 12.24 -30.06 -8.84
CA THR A 91 11.74 -28.99 -8.01
C THR A 91 10.86 -28.18 -8.95
N ALA A 92 9.57 -28.49 -9.00
CA ALA A 92 8.59 -27.56 -9.52
C ALA A 92 8.83 -26.29 -8.72
N GLN A 93 9.47 -25.30 -9.36
CA GLN A 93 9.79 -24.04 -8.73
C GLN A 93 8.45 -23.52 -8.18
N ALA A 94 8.35 -23.40 -6.86
CA ALA A 94 7.09 -23.02 -6.23
C ALA A 94 6.63 -21.71 -6.89
N ARG A 95 5.46 -21.72 -7.53
CA ARG A 95 4.95 -20.56 -8.26
C ARG A 95 4.94 -19.36 -7.30
N GLN A 96 5.64 -18.30 -7.67
CA GLN A 96 5.78 -17.11 -6.83
C GLN A 96 4.88 -16.01 -7.35
N TRP A 97 4.29 -15.24 -6.44
CA TRP A 97 3.55 -14.03 -6.77
C TRP A 97 4.48 -12.83 -6.70
N VAL A 98 4.28 -11.88 -7.60
CA VAL A 98 4.99 -10.60 -7.66
C VAL A 98 3.97 -9.49 -7.65
N ALA A 99 4.13 -8.53 -6.75
CA ALA A 99 3.34 -7.32 -6.78
C ALA A 99 3.70 -6.52 -8.03
N SER A 100 2.73 -6.34 -8.93
CA SER A 100 2.96 -5.74 -10.25
C SER A 100 2.29 -4.39 -10.41
N TRP A 101 1.30 -4.06 -9.60
CA TRP A 101 0.68 -2.73 -9.60
C TRP A 101 0.10 -2.48 -8.22
N GLN A 102 0.17 -1.24 -7.73
CA GLN A 102 -0.41 -0.86 -6.45
C GLN A 102 -0.94 0.58 -6.49
N ALA A 103 -1.95 0.83 -5.67
CA ALA A 103 -2.33 2.14 -5.19
C ALA A 103 -2.66 2.03 -3.70
N SER A 104 -1.94 2.78 -2.87
CA SER A 104 -2.11 2.75 -1.41
C SER A 104 -3.45 3.34 -1.00
N PRO A 105 -4.27 2.64 -0.19
CA PRO A 105 -5.56 3.17 0.25
C PRO A 105 -5.37 4.33 1.25
N GLN A 106 -6.32 5.26 1.23
CA GLN A 106 -6.47 6.42 2.09
C GLN A 106 -7.86 6.40 2.73
N PRO A 107 -8.01 6.90 3.97
CA PRO A 107 -9.32 7.25 4.50
C PRO A 107 -9.81 8.53 3.80
N VAL A 108 -11.12 8.63 3.58
CA VAL A 108 -11.71 9.93 3.21
C VAL A 108 -11.51 10.94 4.34
N TRP A 109 -11.11 12.16 3.98
CA TRP A 109 -10.94 13.24 4.94
C TRP A 109 -12.25 13.98 5.20
N ALA A 110 -12.26 14.74 6.29
CA ALA A 110 -13.40 15.55 6.70
C ALA A 110 -13.76 16.61 5.63
N GLN A 111 -15.04 16.96 5.57
CA GLN A 111 -15.58 17.86 4.54
C GLN A 111 -15.01 19.29 4.59
N ASP A 112 -14.39 19.66 5.71
CA ASP A 112 -13.73 20.96 5.93
C ASP A 112 -12.28 21.00 5.44
N PHE A 113 -11.74 19.88 4.92
CA PHE A 113 -10.43 19.87 4.30
C PHE A 113 -10.45 20.61 2.94
N ALA A 114 -9.35 21.28 2.61
CA ALA A 114 -9.26 22.21 1.49
C ALA A 114 -9.45 21.57 0.09
N PHE A 115 -9.36 20.24 -0.04
CA PHE A 115 -9.47 19.55 -1.32
C PHE A 115 -10.68 18.63 -1.37
N PRO A 116 -11.40 18.58 -2.51
CA PRO A 116 -12.48 17.61 -2.68
C PRO A 116 -11.91 16.20 -2.86
N THR A 117 -12.60 15.20 -2.33
CA THR A 117 -12.21 13.77 -2.50
C THR A 117 -12.38 13.28 -3.94
N GLY A 118 -13.17 13.97 -4.78
CA GLY A 118 -13.39 13.59 -6.16
C GLY A 118 -14.19 12.30 -6.36
N ILE A 119 -14.78 11.73 -5.30
CA ILE A 119 -15.65 10.54 -5.34
C ILE A 119 -17.03 10.88 -4.78
N PRO A 120 -18.10 10.15 -5.18
CA PRO A 120 -19.40 10.31 -4.51
C PRO A 120 -19.33 9.80 -3.07
N GLN A 121 -20.11 10.40 -2.17
CA GLN A 121 -20.15 9.98 -0.75
C GLN A 121 -20.62 8.52 -0.59
N ALA A 122 -21.52 8.08 -1.46
CA ALA A 122 -22.04 6.73 -1.49
C ALA A 122 -22.36 6.30 -2.91
N ILE A 123 -22.37 4.99 -3.12
CA ILE A 123 -22.80 4.36 -4.37
C ILE A 123 -23.92 3.36 -4.09
N GLN A 124 -24.75 3.09 -5.09
CA GLN A 124 -25.79 2.06 -5.08
C GLN A 124 -26.05 1.67 -6.54
N ASP A 125 -26.21 0.38 -6.81
CA ASP A 125 -26.47 -0.13 -8.17
C ASP A 125 -25.51 0.49 -9.20
N ALA A 126 -24.20 0.35 -8.95
CA ALA A 126 -23.18 1.04 -9.69
C ALA A 126 -21.97 0.15 -9.99
N THR A 127 -21.43 0.30 -11.19
CA THR A 127 -20.14 -0.27 -11.59
C THR A 127 -19.08 0.81 -11.59
N PHE A 128 -18.00 0.57 -10.85
CA PHE A 128 -16.81 1.41 -10.89
C PHE A 128 -15.75 0.79 -11.80
N THR A 129 -15.37 1.51 -12.85
CA THR A 129 -14.42 1.06 -13.88
C THR A 129 -13.15 1.90 -13.82
N GLN A 130 -11.99 1.25 -13.83
CA GLN A 130 -10.68 1.86 -13.66
C GLN A 130 -9.69 1.30 -14.68
N ASN A 131 -8.85 2.15 -15.25
CA ASN A 131 -7.70 1.72 -16.02
C ASN A 131 -6.44 1.70 -15.16
N VAL A 132 -5.59 0.71 -15.40
CA VAL A 132 -4.28 0.54 -14.75
C VAL A 132 -3.25 0.07 -15.79
N MET A 133 -1.96 0.24 -15.49
CA MET A 133 -0.85 -0.33 -16.24
C MET A 133 0.01 -1.13 -15.26
N ILE A 134 0.10 -2.44 -15.47
CA ILE A 134 0.92 -3.29 -14.60
C ILE A 134 2.40 -3.14 -14.96
N SER A 135 3.32 -3.25 -13.99
CA SER A 135 4.76 -3.23 -14.27
C SER A 135 5.25 -4.54 -14.90
N ARG A 136 4.97 -5.68 -14.25
CA ARG A 136 5.45 -7.01 -14.62
C ARG A 136 4.31 -7.95 -15.00
N GLY A 137 4.39 -8.50 -16.20
CA GLY A 137 3.47 -9.48 -16.73
C GLY A 137 3.58 -10.86 -16.07
N GLY A 138 2.73 -11.77 -16.51
CA GLY A 138 2.65 -13.13 -16.01
C GLY A 138 1.57 -13.94 -16.72
N LYS A 139 1.58 -15.27 -16.52
CA LYS A 139 0.57 -16.16 -17.11
C LYS A 139 -0.79 -16.04 -16.42
N ARG A 140 -0.77 -15.65 -15.14
CA ARG A 140 -1.95 -15.47 -14.30
C ARG A 140 -1.80 -14.21 -13.47
N LEU A 141 -2.92 -13.61 -13.10
CA LEU A 141 -2.97 -12.47 -12.20
C LEU A 141 -4.01 -12.68 -11.10
N ARG A 142 -3.90 -11.93 -10.02
CA ARG A 142 -4.93 -11.86 -8.97
C ARG A 142 -5.05 -10.43 -8.46
N LEU A 143 -6.23 -10.08 -7.99
CA LEU A 143 -6.57 -8.74 -7.52
C LEU A 143 -6.60 -8.74 -5.99
N VAL A 144 -6.16 -7.63 -5.40
CA VAL A 144 -6.38 -7.34 -3.98
C VAL A 144 -7.38 -6.20 -3.87
N ILE A 145 -8.47 -6.48 -3.16
CA ILE A 145 -9.57 -5.55 -2.93
C ILE A 145 -9.65 -5.25 -1.44
N SER A 146 -9.74 -3.97 -1.07
CA SER A 146 -9.67 -3.52 0.31
C SER A 146 -10.89 -2.70 0.75
N ASN A 147 -11.33 -2.95 1.97
CA ASN A 147 -12.30 -2.17 2.73
C ASN A 147 -11.65 -1.61 4.03
N ARG A 148 -10.36 -1.25 3.95
CA ARG A 148 -9.50 -0.90 5.08
C ARG A 148 -10.08 0.17 6.02
N TYR A 149 -10.68 1.21 5.45
CA TYR A 149 -11.25 2.33 6.21
C TYR A 149 -12.77 2.33 6.23
N GLY A 150 -13.41 1.31 5.64
CA GLY A 150 -14.86 1.17 5.65
C GLY A 150 -15.39 0.74 7.01
N THR A 151 -16.56 1.26 7.36
CA THR A 151 -17.26 0.98 8.62
C THR A 151 -18.39 -0.05 8.46
N ALA A 152 -18.74 -0.42 7.22
CA ALA A 152 -19.72 -1.44 6.88
C ALA A 152 -19.14 -2.47 5.90
N PRO A 153 -19.70 -3.69 5.81
CA PRO A 153 -19.26 -4.68 4.83
C PRO A 153 -19.38 -4.17 3.38
N LEU A 154 -18.31 -4.32 2.61
CA LEU A 154 -18.30 -4.09 1.17
C LEU A 154 -18.72 -5.37 0.45
N VAL A 155 -19.85 -5.35 -0.26
CA VAL A 155 -20.32 -6.47 -1.10
C VAL A 155 -20.08 -6.13 -2.56
N VAL A 156 -19.13 -6.83 -3.18
CA VAL A 156 -18.86 -6.72 -4.62
C VAL A 156 -19.52 -7.91 -5.31
N GLU A 157 -20.51 -7.62 -6.15
CA GLU A 157 -21.33 -8.64 -6.83
C GLU A 157 -20.60 -9.29 -8.00
N GLN A 158 -19.78 -8.51 -8.70
CA GLN A 158 -19.00 -8.98 -9.84
C GLN A 158 -17.75 -8.12 -10.01
N THR A 159 -16.61 -8.76 -10.25
CA THR A 159 -15.39 -8.10 -10.69
C THR A 159 -14.94 -8.68 -12.03
N THR A 160 -14.51 -7.83 -12.96
CA THR A 160 -13.96 -8.27 -14.25
C THR A 160 -12.64 -7.58 -14.57
N VAL A 161 -11.81 -8.27 -15.35
CA VAL A 161 -10.51 -7.82 -15.84
C VAL A 161 -10.47 -7.98 -17.35
N SER A 162 -9.99 -6.96 -18.04
CA SER A 162 -9.83 -6.96 -19.51
C SER A 162 -8.49 -6.34 -19.88
N ARG A 163 -7.83 -6.85 -20.92
CA ARG A 163 -6.68 -6.19 -21.56
C ARG A 163 -7.16 -5.01 -22.40
N LYS A 164 -6.30 -4.01 -22.49
CA LYS A 164 -6.53 -2.76 -23.20
C LYS A 164 -5.28 -2.37 -23.98
N THR A 165 -5.46 -1.70 -25.12
CA THR A 165 -4.37 -1.06 -25.87
C THR A 165 -4.67 0.42 -26.05
N GLY A 166 -3.98 1.26 -25.27
CA GLY A 166 -4.16 2.70 -25.28
C GLY A 166 -5.64 3.11 -25.18
N ASN A 167 -6.05 4.11 -25.95
CA ASN A 167 -7.45 4.55 -25.98
C ASN A 167 -8.35 3.70 -26.90
N ALA A 168 -7.80 2.69 -27.58
CA ALA A 168 -8.50 1.92 -28.62
C ALA A 168 -9.58 0.93 -28.10
N GLY A 169 -9.83 0.92 -26.79
CA GLY A 169 -10.81 0.04 -26.14
C GLY A 169 -10.20 -1.26 -25.63
N LEU A 170 -11.07 -2.23 -25.33
CA LEU A 170 -10.67 -3.55 -24.84
C LEU A 170 -10.16 -4.42 -25.99
N THR A 171 -9.09 -5.18 -25.74
CA THR A 171 -8.53 -6.12 -26.73
C THR A 171 -9.07 -7.54 -26.58
N ASP A 172 -9.76 -7.82 -25.48
CA ASP A 172 -10.40 -9.09 -25.21
C ASP A 172 -11.70 -8.90 -24.42
N ALA A 173 -12.50 -9.96 -24.39
CA ALA A 173 -13.70 -10.00 -23.59
C ALA A 173 -13.35 -9.94 -22.09
N PRO A 174 -14.10 -9.16 -21.28
CA PRO A 174 -13.88 -9.10 -19.84
C PRO A 174 -13.98 -10.49 -19.19
N LYS A 175 -12.95 -10.86 -18.43
CA LYS A 175 -12.90 -12.09 -17.64
C LYS A 175 -13.34 -11.83 -16.21
N THR A 176 -14.28 -12.64 -15.71
CA THR A 176 -14.75 -12.54 -14.32
C THR A 176 -13.68 -13.05 -13.36
N ALA A 177 -13.34 -12.23 -12.36
CA ALA A 177 -12.54 -12.66 -11.21
C ALA A 177 -13.44 -13.29 -10.16
N THR A 178 -12.96 -14.36 -9.52
CA THR A 178 -13.67 -15.06 -8.44
C THR A 178 -12.93 -14.96 -7.12
N PHE A 179 -13.64 -15.24 -6.03
CA PHE A 179 -13.12 -15.27 -4.67
C PHE A 179 -13.63 -16.56 -4.02
N SER A 180 -12.73 -17.51 -3.77
CA SER A 180 -13.10 -18.86 -3.31
C SER A 180 -14.12 -19.53 -4.24
N GLY A 181 -13.93 -19.37 -5.56
CA GLY A 181 -14.76 -19.93 -6.63
C GLY A 181 -16.07 -19.19 -6.90
N ARG A 182 -16.34 -18.05 -6.23
CA ARG A 182 -17.59 -17.28 -6.39
C ARG A 182 -17.32 -15.91 -7.00
N ALA A 183 -18.23 -15.42 -7.84
CA ALA A 183 -18.15 -14.06 -8.41
C ALA A 183 -18.42 -12.96 -7.37
N VAL A 184 -19.28 -13.26 -6.38
CA VAL A 184 -19.65 -12.34 -5.30
C VAL A 184 -18.69 -12.50 -4.13
N VAL A 185 -18.25 -11.39 -3.56
CA VAL A 185 -17.44 -11.36 -2.33
C VAL A 185 -17.93 -10.31 -1.34
N THR A 186 -17.91 -10.65 -0.07
CA THR A 186 -18.18 -9.74 1.05
C THR A 186 -16.89 -9.50 1.82
N ILE A 187 -16.50 -8.24 1.96
CA ILE A 187 -15.27 -7.80 2.64
C ILE A 187 -15.67 -7.05 3.90
N ALA A 188 -15.33 -7.60 5.06
CA ALA A 188 -15.65 -6.97 6.35
C ALA A 188 -14.93 -5.62 6.52
N PRO A 189 -15.44 -4.73 7.41
CA PRO A 189 -14.74 -3.51 7.82
C PRO A 189 -13.28 -3.77 8.20
N GLY A 190 -12.35 -2.96 7.69
CA GLY A 190 -10.93 -3.09 7.98
C GLY A 190 -10.21 -4.23 7.29
N GLN A 191 -10.89 -5.03 6.47
CA GLN A 191 -10.33 -6.21 5.82
C GLN A 191 -10.00 -5.99 4.34
N GLN A 192 -9.21 -6.91 3.79
CA GLN A 192 -8.96 -7.05 2.36
C GLN A 192 -9.13 -8.51 1.94
N VAL A 193 -9.36 -8.73 0.65
CA VAL A 193 -9.44 -10.05 0.04
C VAL A 193 -8.55 -10.11 -1.19
N ILE A 194 -8.05 -11.30 -1.49
CA ILE A 194 -7.30 -11.60 -2.71
C ILE A 194 -8.19 -12.50 -3.58
N SER A 195 -8.31 -12.19 -4.87
CA SER A 195 -9.05 -13.04 -5.80
C SER A 195 -8.36 -14.38 -6.01
N ASP A 196 -9.12 -15.36 -6.50
CA ASP A 196 -8.54 -16.57 -7.09
C ASP A 196 -7.64 -16.17 -8.28
N PRO A 197 -6.62 -17.00 -8.63
CA PRO A 197 -5.81 -16.78 -9.82
C PRO A 197 -6.66 -16.77 -11.09
N LEU A 198 -6.52 -15.70 -11.89
CA LEU A 198 -7.17 -15.56 -13.18
C LEU A 198 -6.23 -16.00 -14.29
N ASP A 199 -6.63 -17.03 -15.06
CA ASP A 199 -5.88 -17.52 -16.23
C ASP A 199 -5.96 -16.50 -17.38
N MET A 200 -5.06 -15.51 -17.32
CA MET A 200 -5.04 -14.36 -18.22
C MET A 200 -3.59 -13.93 -18.45
N PRO A 201 -2.94 -14.46 -19.51
CA PRO A 201 -1.60 -14.04 -19.87
C PRO A 201 -1.55 -12.55 -20.21
N VAL A 202 -0.69 -11.83 -19.50
CA VAL A 202 -0.47 -10.39 -19.63
C VAL A 202 1.02 -10.13 -19.78
N ALA A 203 1.38 -9.22 -20.69
CA ALA A 203 2.76 -8.79 -20.89
C ALA A 203 3.18 -7.78 -19.82
N ASP A 204 4.49 -7.52 -19.70
CA ASP A 204 4.99 -6.35 -18.97
C ASP A 204 4.38 -5.07 -19.55
N LEU A 205 4.09 -4.08 -18.69
CA LEU A 205 3.46 -2.82 -19.07
C LEU A 205 2.07 -2.94 -19.69
N GLN A 206 1.41 -4.10 -19.56
CA GLN A 206 0.07 -4.32 -20.08
C GLN A 206 -0.93 -3.38 -19.38
N GLN A 207 -1.68 -2.62 -20.18
CA GLN A 207 -2.83 -1.88 -19.66
C GLN A 207 -4.01 -2.81 -19.45
N LEU A 208 -4.69 -2.64 -18.32
CA LEU A 208 -5.88 -3.39 -17.95
C LEU A 208 -7.03 -2.45 -17.60
N GLN A 209 -8.25 -2.90 -17.88
CA GLN A 209 -9.47 -2.33 -17.33
C GLN A 209 -10.00 -3.26 -16.25
N ILE A 210 -10.25 -2.70 -15.06
CA ILE A 210 -10.85 -3.41 -13.92
C ILE A 210 -12.21 -2.78 -13.65
N ALA A 211 -13.26 -3.60 -13.56
CA ALA A 211 -14.60 -3.13 -13.24
C ALA A 211 -15.18 -3.91 -12.04
N HIS A 212 -15.67 -3.18 -11.04
CA HIS A 212 -16.33 -3.72 -9.85
C HIS A 212 -17.78 -3.27 -9.82
N TYR A 213 -18.73 -4.20 -9.74
CA TYR A 213 -20.15 -3.90 -9.59
C TYR A 213 -20.60 -4.09 -8.14
N VAL A 214 -21.24 -3.06 -7.60
CA VAL A 214 -21.82 -3.02 -6.25
C VAL A 214 -23.31 -2.71 -6.38
N LYS A 215 -24.16 -3.61 -5.88
CA LYS A 215 -25.62 -3.47 -5.95
C LYS A 215 -26.18 -2.73 -4.74
N ALA A 216 -25.78 -3.14 -3.53
CA ALA A 216 -26.24 -2.55 -2.29
C ALA A 216 -25.72 -1.12 -2.12
N LYS A 217 -26.50 -0.27 -1.42
CA LYS A 217 -26.03 1.08 -1.08
C LYS A 217 -24.90 1.00 -0.06
N MET A 218 -23.78 1.69 -0.31
CA MET A 218 -22.68 1.78 0.64
C MET A 218 -21.90 3.09 0.52
N ALA A 219 -21.34 3.56 1.64
CA ALA A 219 -20.50 4.76 1.69
C ALA A 219 -19.09 4.44 1.18
N LEU A 220 -18.50 5.38 0.42
CA LEU A 220 -17.12 5.24 -0.05
C LEU A 220 -16.17 5.88 0.96
N GLU A 221 -15.57 5.04 1.81
CA GLU A 221 -14.67 5.49 2.89
C GLU A 221 -13.21 5.07 2.68
N THR A 222 -12.98 4.08 1.81
CA THR A 222 -11.65 3.63 1.37
C THR A 222 -11.46 4.01 -0.09
N PHE A 223 -10.45 4.83 -0.38
CA PHE A 223 -10.13 5.26 -1.74
C PHE A 223 -8.65 5.58 -1.88
N HIS A 224 -8.21 5.99 -3.06
CA HIS A 224 -6.90 6.58 -3.30
C HIS A 224 -7.12 7.78 -4.21
N TRP A 225 -6.69 8.96 -3.79
CA TRP A 225 -7.21 10.22 -4.33
C TRP A 225 -6.70 10.56 -5.73
N ASP A 226 -5.38 10.47 -5.96
CA ASP A 226 -4.72 11.05 -7.13
C ASP A 226 -4.14 9.98 -8.05
N GLY A 227 -5.01 9.09 -8.55
CA GLY A 227 -4.56 7.95 -9.37
C GLY A 227 -3.98 8.31 -10.75
N ARG A 228 -4.00 9.59 -11.15
CA ARG A 228 -3.58 10.15 -12.46
C ARG A 228 -4.15 9.42 -13.69
N GLN A 229 -5.24 8.70 -13.52
CA GLN A 229 -5.85 7.85 -14.54
C GLN A 229 -7.36 7.97 -14.47
N GLN A 230 -8.04 8.02 -15.62
CA GLN A 230 -9.49 8.16 -15.68
C GLN A 230 -10.17 6.92 -15.09
N ALA A 231 -11.19 7.18 -14.28
CA ALA A 231 -12.12 6.20 -13.76
C ALA A 231 -13.55 6.76 -13.78
N MET A 232 -14.53 5.86 -13.77
CA MET A 232 -15.92 6.28 -13.78
C MET A 232 -16.84 5.32 -13.05
N PHE A 233 -17.91 5.89 -12.51
CA PHE A 233 -19.06 5.16 -11.99
C PHE A 233 -20.15 5.18 -13.05
N ARG A 234 -20.72 4.02 -13.36
CA ARG A 234 -21.89 3.87 -14.22
C ARG A 234 -23.00 3.12 -13.50
N LYS A 235 -24.25 3.43 -13.82
CA LYS A 235 -25.42 2.76 -13.24
C LYS A 235 -25.51 1.30 -13.72
N GLY A 236 -25.98 0.43 -12.83
CA GLY A 236 -26.18 -0.98 -13.08
C GLY A 236 -24.89 -1.78 -13.20
N ASN A 237 -25.04 -3.05 -13.60
CA ASN A 237 -23.92 -3.92 -13.90
C ASN A 237 -23.39 -3.62 -15.32
N GLN A 238 -22.26 -2.92 -15.38
CA GLN A 238 -21.54 -2.52 -16.60
C GLN A 238 -20.16 -3.20 -16.68
N THR A 239 -19.97 -4.31 -15.96
CA THR A 239 -18.67 -4.99 -15.87
C THR A 239 -18.22 -5.56 -17.21
N GLN A 240 -19.15 -5.86 -18.11
CA GLN A 240 -18.86 -6.35 -19.45
C GLN A 240 -18.58 -5.24 -20.47
N SER A 241 -18.71 -3.96 -20.07
CA SER A 241 -18.67 -2.82 -20.98
C SER A 241 -17.31 -2.11 -20.96
N PRO A 242 -16.71 -1.77 -22.11
CA PRO A 242 -15.53 -0.92 -22.16
C PRO A 242 -15.82 0.44 -21.52
N MET A 243 -14.83 1.04 -20.85
CA MET A 243 -14.94 2.34 -20.19
C MET A 243 -15.20 3.49 -21.19
N SER A 244 -14.84 3.30 -22.46
CA SER A 244 -15.11 4.28 -23.52
C SER A 244 -16.61 4.47 -23.81
N VAL A 245 -17.47 3.51 -23.43
CA VAL A 245 -18.92 3.67 -23.53
C VAL A 245 -19.40 4.64 -22.45
N ALA A 246 -19.92 5.78 -22.88
CA ALA A 246 -20.31 6.91 -22.04
C ALA A 246 -21.77 6.88 -21.56
N ASP A 247 -22.46 5.76 -21.71
CA ASP A 247 -23.84 5.60 -21.26
C ASP A 247 -23.93 5.40 -19.75
N GLN A 248 -25.03 5.88 -19.16
CA GLN A 248 -25.36 5.68 -17.75
C GLN A 248 -24.26 6.14 -16.77
N VAL A 249 -23.44 7.11 -17.16
CA VAL A 249 -22.39 7.69 -16.32
C VAL A 249 -23.02 8.43 -15.14
N LEU A 250 -22.66 8.01 -13.94
CA LEU A 250 -23.05 8.64 -12.68
C LEU A 250 -22.02 9.67 -12.22
N HIS A 251 -20.72 9.35 -12.38
CA HIS A 251 -19.63 10.19 -11.89
C HIS A 251 -18.32 9.87 -12.63
N ARG A 252 -17.49 10.88 -12.88
CA ARG A 252 -16.13 10.74 -13.43
C ARG A 252 -15.11 11.17 -12.38
N THR A 253 -14.02 10.45 -12.26
CA THR A 253 -13.00 10.71 -11.26
C THR A 253 -11.62 10.27 -11.74
N GLN A 254 -10.60 10.69 -11.00
CA GLN A 254 -9.22 10.19 -11.11
C GLN A 254 -8.82 9.37 -9.90
N ALA A 255 -9.71 9.28 -8.90
CA ALA A 255 -9.51 8.48 -7.71
C ALA A 255 -9.68 6.99 -8.03
N ARG A 256 -9.13 6.16 -7.15
CA ARG A 256 -9.24 4.71 -7.15
C ARG A 256 -10.06 4.27 -5.94
N VAL A 257 -10.82 3.21 -6.10
CA VAL A 257 -11.73 2.70 -5.08
C VAL A 257 -11.69 1.18 -5.15
N PHE A 258 -11.67 0.55 -3.98
CA PHE A 258 -11.60 -0.89 -3.75
C PHE A 258 -10.30 -1.58 -4.17
N LEU A 259 -9.83 -1.39 -5.40
CA LEU A 259 -8.62 -2.03 -5.93
C LEU A 259 -7.35 -1.41 -5.34
N THR A 260 -6.57 -2.20 -4.60
CA THR A 260 -5.30 -1.73 -4.00
C THR A 260 -4.07 -2.37 -4.61
N ARG A 261 -4.15 -3.60 -5.12
CA ARG A 261 -2.99 -4.29 -5.73
C ARG A 261 -3.37 -5.28 -6.81
N ILE A 262 -2.49 -5.46 -7.79
CA ILE A 262 -2.51 -6.58 -8.74
C ILE A 262 -1.20 -7.33 -8.61
N ASP A 263 -1.30 -8.63 -8.31
CA ASP A 263 -0.15 -9.52 -8.32
C ASP A 263 -0.16 -10.35 -9.59
N THR A 264 1.01 -10.58 -10.19
CA THR A 264 1.19 -11.50 -11.31
C THR A 264 1.99 -12.71 -10.88
N GLU A 265 1.69 -13.85 -11.49
CA GLU A 265 2.44 -15.08 -11.24
C GLU A 265 3.74 -15.09 -12.04
N SER A 266 4.84 -15.36 -11.35
CA SER A 266 6.19 -15.42 -11.89
C SER A 266 6.74 -16.84 -11.92
N GLU A 267 7.38 -17.19 -13.03
CA GLU A 267 8.14 -18.43 -13.22
C GLU A 267 9.65 -18.26 -12.93
N SER A 268 10.10 -17.02 -12.72
CA SER A 268 11.47 -16.67 -12.31
C SER A 268 11.45 -16.01 -10.92
N PRO A 269 12.59 -15.63 -10.32
CA PRO A 269 12.60 -14.97 -9.02
C PRO A 269 11.61 -13.79 -8.94
N ALA A 270 10.79 -13.80 -7.89
CA ALA A 270 9.76 -12.80 -7.66
C ALA A 270 10.34 -11.56 -6.97
N CYS A 271 10.60 -10.51 -7.74
CA CYS A 271 11.27 -9.29 -7.28
C CYS A 271 10.46 -8.06 -7.65
N THR A 272 10.23 -7.21 -6.66
CA THR A 272 9.50 -5.94 -6.78
C THR A 272 10.25 -4.84 -6.05
N ALA A 273 10.37 -3.69 -6.70
CA ALA A 273 10.73 -2.43 -6.05
C ALA A 273 9.46 -1.68 -5.62
N ALA A 274 9.33 -1.40 -4.32
CA ALA A 274 8.27 -0.57 -3.78
C ALA A 274 8.74 0.86 -3.61
N VAL A 275 8.06 1.83 -4.22
CA VAL A 275 8.37 3.26 -4.04
C VAL A 275 7.38 3.86 -3.07
N LEU A 276 7.80 4.01 -1.81
CA LEU A 276 7.01 4.63 -0.75
C LEU A 276 7.30 6.13 -0.74
N GLY A 277 6.27 6.91 -1.06
CA GLY A 277 6.46 8.34 -1.24
C GLY A 277 5.21 9.19 -1.04
N ASP A 278 5.31 10.44 -1.49
CA ASP A 278 4.22 11.42 -1.48
C ASP A 278 3.68 11.68 -2.91
N SER A 279 3.15 12.88 -3.17
CA SER A 279 2.53 13.27 -4.45
C SER A 279 3.50 13.19 -5.63
N ILE A 280 4.80 13.36 -5.40
CA ILE A 280 5.83 13.20 -6.44
C ILE A 280 5.88 11.74 -6.91
N THR A 281 5.77 10.80 -5.96
CA THR A 281 5.75 9.37 -6.28
C THR A 281 4.38 8.94 -6.82
N ASP A 282 3.30 9.46 -6.24
CA ASP A 282 1.92 9.15 -6.62
C ASP A 282 1.67 9.50 -8.10
N GLY A 283 2.16 10.67 -8.52
CA GLY A 283 2.21 11.07 -9.92
C GLY A 283 1.70 12.47 -10.22
N ASN A 284 1.49 13.32 -9.21
CA ASN A 284 1.07 14.69 -9.47
C ASN A 284 2.09 15.39 -10.39
N GLY A 285 1.61 16.26 -11.27
CA GLY A 285 2.43 16.91 -12.31
C GLY A 285 2.49 16.19 -13.66
N VAL A 286 2.10 14.90 -13.78
CA VAL A 286 2.07 14.21 -15.09
C VAL A 286 0.71 14.35 -15.78
N PRO A 287 0.58 14.38 -17.12
CA PRO A 287 -0.74 14.39 -17.78
C PRO A 287 -1.60 13.17 -17.43
N ILE A 288 -2.91 13.33 -17.38
CA ILE A 288 -3.85 12.22 -17.11
C ILE A 288 -3.71 11.11 -18.16
N ASP A 289 -3.78 9.86 -17.71
CA ASP A 289 -3.67 8.64 -18.53
C ASP A 289 -2.33 8.47 -19.28
N SER A 290 -1.35 9.34 -19.01
CA SER A 290 -0.06 9.30 -19.74
C SER A 290 0.83 8.12 -19.35
N ASN A 291 0.66 7.58 -18.13
CA ASN A 291 1.57 6.59 -17.53
C ASN A 291 3.05 7.05 -17.58
N THR A 292 3.30 8.30 -17.14
CA THR A 292 4.65 8.91 -17.11
C THR A 292 5.09 9.31 -15.70
N ARG A 293 4.59 8.59 -14.68
CA ARG A 293 5.04 8.74 -13.29
C ARG A 293 6.44 8.16 -13.13
N VAL A 294 7.13 8.51 -12.05
CA VAL A 294 8.46 7.94 -11.74
C VAL A 294 8.41 6.40 -11.72
N THR A 295 7.35 5.81 -11.17
CA THR A 295 7.14 4.36 -11.09
C THR A 295 6.83 3.71 -12.44
N ASP A 296 6.19 4.43 -13.37
CA ASP A 296 5.94 3.92 -14.72
C ASP A 296 7.24 3.82 -15.53
N TYR A 297 8.08 4.86 -15.49
CA TYR A 297 9.39 4.84 -16.14
C TYR A 297 10.35 3.84 -15.49
N MET A 298 10.29 3.66 -14.16
CA MET A 298 11.03 2.61 -13.48
C MET A 298 10.59 1.23 -13.95
N ALA A 299 9.28 0.99 -14.10
CA ALA A 299 8.76 -0.27 -14.61
C ALA A 299 9.27 -0.57 -16.03
N ASP A 300 9.28 0.41 -16.93
CA ASP A 300 9.82 0.22 -18.28
C ASP A 300 11.32 -0.06 -18.28
N THR A 301 12.08 0.61 -17.41
CA THR A 301 13.53 0.38 -17.29
C THR A 301 13.82 -1.03 -16.73
N LEU A 302 13.10 -1.42 -15.68
CA LEU A 302 13.38 -2.63 -14.90
C LEU A 302 12.74 -3.91 -15.47
N ARG A 303 11.83 -3.81 -16.44
CA ARG A 303 11.22 -4.99 -17.08
C ARG A 303 12.26 -5.92 -17.71
N SER A 304 13.35 -5.37 -18.25
CA SER A 304 14.44 -6.15 -18.84
C SER A 304 15.17 -7.04 -17.83
N ALA A 305 15.17 -6.64 -16.55
CA ALA A 305 15.68 -7.42 -15.42
C ALA A 305 14.59 -8.31 -14.78
N GLY A 306 13.36 -8.28 -15.30
CA GLY A 306 12.21 -9.01 -14.74
C GLY A 306 11.77 -8.51 -13.36
N ILE A 307 12.05 -7.25 -13.01
CA ILE A 307 11.71 -6.68 -11.69
C ILE A 307 10.42 -5.88 -11.80
N GLY A 308 9.44 -6.22 -10.96
CA GLY A 308 8.20 -5.46 -10.81
C GLY A 308 8.44 -4.13 -10.09
N VAL A 309 7.53 -3.18 -10.29
CA VAL A 309 7.52 -1.89 -9.60
C VAL A 309 6.10 -1.63 -9.11
N ILE A 310 5.99 -1.20 -7.85
CA ILE A 310 4.72 -0.77 -7.27
C ILE A 310 4.80 0.66 -6.73
N ASN A 311 3.71 1.39 -6.93
CA ASN A 311 3.55 2.75 -6.47
C ASN A 311 2.86 2.76 -5.10
N ALA A 312 3.62 3.10 -4.06
CA ALA A 312 3.13 3.36 -2.72
C ALA A 312 3.20 4.87 -2.40
N GLY A 313 3.09 5.72 -3.41
CA GLY A 313 2.86 7.15 -3.29
C GLY A 313 1.45 7.45 -2.79
N ILE A 314 1.33 8.48 -1.97
CA ILE A 314 0.04 9.09 -1.61
C ILE A 314 0.22 10.60 -1.71
N SER A 315 -0.60 11.26 -2.53
CA SER A 315 -0.60 12.73 -2.59
C SER A 315 -0.86 13.34 -1.22
N GLY A 316 0.07 14.18 -0.76
CA GLY A 316 0.06 14.76 0.58
C GLY A 316 0.59 13.87 1.71
N ALA A 317 1.15 12.69 1.41
CA ALA A 317 1.72 11.82 2.44
C ALA A 317 2.87 12.48 3.18
N ARG A 318 3.02 12.09 4.45
CA ARG A 318 4.08 12.57 5.33
C ARG A 318 4.82 11.41 5.96
N LEU A 319 6.08 11.67 6.30
CA LEU A 319 6.93 10.78 7.08
C LEU A 319 6.40 10.61 8.51
N LEU A 320 5.95 11.71 9.13
CA LEU A 320 5.70 11.79 10.57
C LEU A 320 4.22 11.92 10.97
N GLY A 321 3.34 12.44 10.11
CA GLY A 321 1.98 12.80 10.52
C GLY A 321 0.87 12.41 9.56
N ASP A 322 -0.32 12.09 10.09
CA ASP A 322 -1.48 11.69 9.30
C ASP A 322 -2.28 12.89 8.78
N LYS A 323 -2.95 12.79 7.63
CA LYS A 323 -4.09 13.65 7.26
C LYS A 323 -4.79 13.16 6.00
N MET A 324 -4.16 13.34 4.84
CA MET A 324 -4.65 12.83 3.55
C MET A 324 -4.41 11.32 3.43
N GLY A 325 -3.55 10.76 4.27
CA GLY A 325 -3.35 9.34 4.47
C GLY A 325 -2.68 9.10 5.82
N GLU A 326 -2.46 7.84 6.15
CA GLU A 326 -1.61 7.44 7.27
C GLU A 326 -0.14 7.80 6.97
N HIS A 327 0.62 8.21 7.98
CA HIS A 327 2.05 8.47 7.86
C HIS A 327 2.82 7.18 7.50
N ALA A 328 3.99 7.34 6.89
CA ALA A 328 4.76 6.23 6.30
C ALA A 328 4.94 5.01 7.21
N MET A 329 5.22 5.20 8.50
CA MET A 329 5.42 4.09 9.45
C MET A 329 4.13 3.31 9.74
N ALA A 330 2.98 3.98 9.81
CA ALA A 330 1.70 3.30 10.01
C ALA A 330 1.29 2.47 8.79
N ARG A 331 1.74 2.86 7.59
CA ARG A 331 1.36 2.22 6.34
C ARG A 331 2.36 1.23 5.73
N ILE A 332 3.64 1.27 6.13
CA ILE A 332 4.70 0.46 5.51
C ILE A 332 4.39 -1.05 5.49
N SER A 333 3.75 -1.59 6.54
CA SER A 333 3.40 -3.02 6.55
C SER A 333 2.51 -3.42 5.38
N HIS A 334 1.47 -2.64 5.09
CA HIS A 334 0.53 -3.00 4.03
C HIS A 334 0.98 -2.54 2.64
N ASP A 335 1.67 -1.40 2.57
CA ASP A 335 2.13 -0.83 1.32
C ASP A 335 3.39 -1.48 0.77
N VAL A 336 4.15 -2.19 1.62
CA VAL A 336 5.45 -2.75 1.26
C VAL A 336 5.54 -4.22 1.67
N PHE A 337 5.34 -4.56 2.94
CA PHE A 337 5.64 -5.91 3.42
C PHE A 337 4.59 -6.96 3.02
N ASP A 338 3.33 -6.57 2.91
CA ASP A 338 2.24 -7.45 2.48
C ASP A 338 2.19 -7.63 0.95
N ALA A 339 2.99 -6.87 0.20
CA ALA A 339 3.14 -6.99 -1.23
C ALA A 339 4.15 -8.11 -1.55
N PRO A 340 3.75 -9.15 -2.30
CA PRO A 340 4.64 -10.30 -2.53
C PRO A 340 5.82 -9.93 -3.43
N GLY A 341 6.98 -10.52 -3.15
CA GLY A 341 8.19 -10.34 -3.94
C GLY A 341 8.93 -9.02 -3.72
N VAL A 342 8.52 -8.17 -2.77
CA VAL A 342 9.26 -6.92 -2.52
C VAL A 342 10.65 -7.22 -1.94
N THR A 343 11.69 -6.79 -2.66
CA THR A 343 13.10 -6.92 -2.23
C THR A 343 13.78 -5.57 -2.03
N THR A 344 13.24 -4.51 -2.65
CA THR A 344 13.78 -3.16 -2.55
C THR A 344 12.69 -2.17 -2.13
N LEU A 345 13.00 -1.34 -1.14
CA LEU A 345 12.21 -0.18 -0.74
C LEU A 345 12.93 1.09 -1.18
N VAL A 346 12.25 1.92 -1.97
CA VAL A 346 12.67 3.28 -2.29
C VAL A 346 11.88 4.23 -1.38
N LEU A 347 12.58 5.04 -0.58
CA LEU A 347 12.00 6.04 0.30
C LEU A 347 12.14 7.42 -0.34
N PHE A 348 11.02 7.97 -0.82
CA PHE A 348 10.97 9.30 -1.43
C PHE A 348 9.79 10.11 -0.87
N ILE A 349 9.94 10.55 0.38
CA ILE A 349 8.88 11.18 1.18
C ILE A 349 9.48 12.23 2.10
N GLY A 350 8.75 13.31 2.41
CA GLY A 350 9.08 14.16 3.55
C GLY A 350 8.96 15.66 3.29
N ILE A 351 8.76 16.06 2.03
CA ILE A 351 8.60 17.48 1.69
C ILE A 351 7.34 18.07 2.34
N ASN A 352 6.27 17.26 2.47
CA ASN A 352 5.03 17.67 3.14
C ASN A 352 5.21 17.88 4.65
N ASP A 353 6.08 17.11 5.33
CA ASP A 353 6.38 17.33 6.76
C ASP A 353 7.01 18.69 7.00
N ILE A 354 7.87 19.13 6.07
CA ILE A 354 8.53 20.43 6.11
C ILE A 354 7.54 21.54 5.72
N SER A 355 6.73 21.30 4.69
CA SER A 355 6.09 22.38 3.95
C SER A 355 4.63 22.60 4.30
N TRP A 356 3.93 21.63 4.89
CA TRP A 356 2.55 21.82 5.36
C TRP A 356 2.40 22.76 6.56
N PRO A 357 3.28 22.71 7.58
CA PRO A 357 3.17 23.61 8.72
C PRO A 357 3.06 25.09 8.32
N GLY A 358 2.07 25.78 8.89
CA GLY A 358 1.75 27.18 8.60
C GLY A 358 0.97 27.42 7.30
N THR A 359 0.66 26.40 6.52
CA THR A 359 -0.20 26.51 5.31
C THR A 359 -1.66 26.21 5.63
N ALA A 360 -2.56 26.36 4.66
CA ALA A 360 -3.95 25.90 4.79
C ALA A 360 -4.08 24.40 5.14
N PHE A 361 -3.06 23.59 4.87
CA PHE A 361 -3.05 22.18 5.29
C PHE A 361 -2.81 21.98 6.78
N ALA A 362 -2.07 22.86 7.44
CA ALA A 362 -1.72 22.70 8.84
C ALA A 362 -1.43 24.07 9.49
N PRO A 363 -2.46 24.95 9.58
CA PRO A 363 -2.27 26.37 9.89
C PRO A 363 -1.69 26.60 11.29
N THR A 364 -1.94 25.66 12.22
CA THR A 364 -1.48 25.73 13.61
C THR A 364 -0.26 24.86 13.90
N GLN A 365 0.23 24.08 12.92
CA GLN A 365 1.41 23.24 13.12
C GLN A 365 2.68 24.05 12.91
N SER A 366 3.69 23.76 13.74
CA SER A 366 5.06 24.25 13.56
C SER A 366 5.88 23.26 12.74
N MET A 367 6.92 23.74 12.06
CA MET A 367 7.87 22.85 11.37
C MET A 367 8.50 21.87 12.36
N PRO A 368 8.73 20.61 11.95
CA PRO A 368 9.39 19.64 12.81
C PRO A 368 10.86 20.00 13.01
N ALA A 369 11.44 19.50 14.11
CA ALA A 369 12.89 19.50 14.27
C ALA A 369 13.54 18.53 13.27
N LEU A 370 14.75 18.85 12.81
CA LEU A 370 15.54 17.97 11.95
C LEU A 370 15.68 16.57 12.55
N SER A 371 15.92 16.47 13.87
CA SER A 371 16.06 15.20 14.59
C SER A 371 14.81 14.31 14.49
N SER A 372 13.61 14.89 14.43
CA SER A 372 12.36 14.14 14.25
C SER A 372 12.30 13.48 12.87
N LEU A 373 12.68 14.20 11.82
CA LEU A 373 12.74 13.67 10.45
C LEU A 373 13.79 12.56 10.35
N GLN A 374 15.00 12.81 10.88
CA GLN A 374 16.08 11.82 10.93
C GLN A 374 15.66 10.53 11.65
N ALA A 375 14.98 10.66 12.80
CA ALA A 375 14.46 9.51 13.55
C ALA A 375 13.41 8.74 12.75
N GLY A 376 12.50 9.43 12.05
CA GLY A 376 11.51 8.82 11.16
C GLY A 376 12.15 7.97 10.06
N TYR A 377 13.12 8.55 9.33
CA TYR A 377 13.87 7.81 8.30
C TYR A 377 14.65 6.63 8.86
N ARG A 378 15.38 6.81 9.97
CA ARG A 378 16.11 5.70 10.62
C ARG A 378 15.17 4.56 10.99
N LYS A 379 14.00 4.87 11.54
CA LYS A 379 13.03 3.86 11.96
C LYS A 379 12.47 3.08 10.76
N LEU A 380 12.11 3.77 9.67
CA LEU A 380 11.64 3.11 8.44
C LEU A 380 12.72 2.23 7.82
N ALA A 381 13.92 2.76 7.64
CA ALA A 381 15.04 2.04 7.04
C ALA A 381 15.42 0.81 7.88
N ALA A 382 15.51 0.96 9.21
CA ALA A 382 15.78 -0.16 10.10
C ALA A 382 14.67 -1.22 10.05
N PHE A 383 13.40 -0.82 9.97
CA PHE A 383 12.30 -1.79 9.89
C PHE A 383 12.31 -2.56 8.57
N ALA A 384 12.52 -1.87 7.44
CA ALA A 384 12.66 -2.50 6.13
C ALA A 384 13.87 -3.45 6.07
N LYS A 385 15.04 -3.01 6.58
CA LYS A 385 16.25 -3.86 6.64
C LYS A 385 16.07 -5.08 7.54
N SER A 386 15.33 -4.96 8.64
CA SER A 386 14.98 -6.09 9.52
C SER A 386 14.13 -7.16 8.82
N ARG A 387 13.45 -6.78 7.72
CA ARG A 387 12.68 -7.65 6.84
C ARG A 387 13.49 -8.12 5.63
N GLY A 388 14.78 -7.80 5.57
CA GLY A 388 15.69 -8.20 4.49
C GLY A 388 15.60 -7.33 3.24
N LEU A 389 14.93 -6.18 3.29
CA LEU A 389 14.82 -5.29 2.13
C LEU A 389 16.06 -4.41 2.02
N ARG A 390 16.55 -4.25 0.79
CA ARG A 390 17.45 -3.16 0.41
C ARG A 390 16.66 -1.84 0.46
N VAL A 391 17.26 -0.79 1.02
CA VAL A 391 16.63 0.52 1.18
C VAL A 391 17.39 1.60 0.41
N ILE A 392 16.73 2.22 -0.54
CA ILE A 392 17.24 3.35 -1.32
C ILE A 392 16.61 4.63 -0.77
N GLY A 393 17.42 5.59 -0.33
CA GLY A 393 16.96 6.92 0.06
C GLY A 393 16.98 7.88 -1.13
N VAL A 394 15.94 8.70 -1.28
CA VAL A 394 15.89 9.75 -2.30
C VAL A 394 15.83 11.11 -1.59
N THR A 395 16.73 12.03 -1.94
CA THR A 395 16.72 13.39 -1.38
C THR A 395 15.47 14.16 -1.81
N LEU A 396 15.05 15.15 -1.03
CA LEU A 396 13.91 16.01 -1.36
C LEU A 396 14.28 16.99 -2.49
N ALA A 397 13.49 17.07 -3.56
CA ALA A 397 13.74 17.95 -4.71
C ALA A 397 13.65 19.45 -4.34
N PRO A 398 14.21 20.35 -5.17
CA PRO A 398 14.04 21.79 -5.00
C PRO A 398 12.59 22.20 -5.25
N PHE A 399 12.12 23.25 -4.58
CA PHE A 399 10.69 23.60 -4.55
C PHE A 399 10.45 25.12 -4.39
N ARG A 400 11.42 25.96 -4.74
CA ARG A 400 11.24 27.42 -4.69
C ARG A 400 10.14 27.85 -5.65
N GLY A 401 9.14 28.53 -5.10
CA GLY A 401 7.94 28.97 -5.83
C GLY A 401 6.82 27.95 -5.86
N ALA A 402 6.95 26.82 -5.15
CA ALA A 402 5.96 25.76 -5.08
C ALA A 402 4.54 26.32 -4.84
N LEU A 403 3.62 25.95 -5.74
CA LEU A 403 2.18 26.22 -5.63
C LEU A 403 1.82 27.72 -5.55
N ALA A 404 2.66 28.59 -6.12
CA ALA A 404 2.39 30.02 -6.21
C ALA A 404 1.02 30.32 -6.86
N GLY A 405 0.28 31.27 -6.29
CA GLY A 405 -1.05 31.65 -6.77
C GLY A 405 -2.18 30.68 -6.37
N THR A 406 -1.90 29.70 -5.53
CA THR A 406 -2.92 28.82 -4.91
C THR A 406 -3.13 29.20 -3.43
N PRO A 407 -4.14 28.64 -2.73
CA PRO A 407 -4.26 28.77 -1.28
C PRO A 407 -3.09 28.17 -0.47
N LEU A 408 -2.09 27.59 -1.15
CA LEU A 408 -0.87 27.03 -0.61
C LEU A 408 0.36 27.79 -1.12
N ASP A 409 0.24 29.06 -1.51
CA ASP A 409 1.36 29.89 -1.98
C ASP A 409 2.50 30.06 -0.95
N ASN A 410 2.20 29.81 0.33
CA ASN A 410 3.18 29.75 1.42
C ASN A 410 3.75 28.34 1.67
N TYR A 411 3.61 27.41 0.71
CA TYR A 411 4.21 26.08 0.76
C TYR A 411 5.74 26.17 0.80
N TYR A 412 6.33 27.15 0.09
CA TYR A 412 7.76 27.48 0.18
C TYR A 412 8.03 28.69 1.09
N ASP A 413 9.10 28.59 1.88
CA ASP A 413 9.84 29.73 2.41
C ASP A 413 11.32 29.33 2.67
N ASP A 414 12.18 30.31 2.93
CA ASP A 414 13.62 30.06 3.08
C ASP A 414 13.96 29.19 4.30
N ARG A 415 13.14 29.22 5.37
CA ARG A 415 13.34 28.36 6.55
C ARG A 415 12.99 26.91 6.22
N LYS A 416 11.90 26.69 5.47
CA LYS A 416 11.52 25.36 4.95
C LYS A 416 12.61 24.81 4.04
N ASN A 417 13.17 25.62 3.14
CA ASN A 417 14.27 25.19 2.28
C ASN A 417 15.56 24.93 3.07
N HIS A 418 15.86 25.71 4.10
CA HIS A 418 16.98 25.44 5.00
C HIS A 418 16.86 24.07 5.69
N LEU A 419 15.67 23.74 6.22
CA LEU A 419 15.41 22.42 6.80
C LEU A 419 15.51 21.31 5.74
N ARG A 420 14.98 21.52 4.54
CA ARG A 420 15.09 20.58 3.41
C ARG A 420 16.55 20.28 3.08
N LEU A 421 17.40 21.30 2.97
CA LEU A 421 18.83 21.13 2.71
C LEU A 421 19.53 20.36 3.83
N ALA A 422 19.19 20.64 5.09
CA ALA A 422 19.73 19.90 6.24
C ALA A 422 19.32 18.42 6.24
N VAL A 423 18.06 18.12 5.87
CA VAL A 423 17.57 16.75 5.66
C VAL A 423 18.32 16.08 4.52
N ASN A 424 18.49 16.75 3.38
CA ASN A 424 19.19 16.19 2.22
C ASN A 424 20.67 15.91 2.51
N ALA A 425 21.37 16.81 3.20
CA ALA A 425 22.73 16.58 3.65
C ALA A 425 22.80 15.32 4.53
N TRP A 426 21.88 15.20 5.50
CA TRP A 426 21.79 14.00 6.32
C TRP A 426 21.47 12.73 5.52
N ILE A 427 20.55 12.78 4.55
CA ILE A 427 20.22 11.62 3.70
C ILE A 427 21.46 11.10 2.96
N ARG A 428 22.30 12.01 2.45
CA ARG A 428 23.53 11.67 1.72
C ARG A 428 24.57 11.02 2.63
N ASP A 429 24.74 11.54 3.84
CA ASP A 429 25.94 11.25 4.65
C ASP A 429 25.70 10.29 5.82
N ALA A 430 24.44 10.07 6.23
CA ALA A 430 24.14 9.36 7.49
C ALA A 430 24.40 7.85 7.49
N GLY A 431 24.71 7.24 6.33
CA GLY A 431 24.91 5.79 6.21
C GLY A 431 23.67 4.94 6.54
N VAL A 432 22.47 5.53 6.49
CA VAL A 432 21.21 4.86 6.83
C VAL A 432 20.71 3.99 5.68
N PHE A 433 20.91 4.42 4.45
CA PHE A 433 20.43 3.77 3.23
C PHE A 433 21.52 2.93 2.59
N ASP A 434 21.14 1.89 1.85
CA ASP A 434 22.08 1.04 1.10
C ASP A 434 22.52 1.71 -0.21
N ALA A 435 21.70 2.64 -0.72
CA ALA A 435 22.06 3.57 -1.78
C ALA A 435 21.28 4.88 -1.61
N VAL A 436 21.79 5.96 -2.21
CA VAL A 436 21.14 7.28 -2.21
C VAL A 436 21.04 7.79 -3.64
N VAL A 437 19.85 8.30 -4.00
CA VAL A 437 19.62 9.05 -5.23
C VAL A 437 19.42 10.53 -4.90
N ASP A 438 20.23 11.37 -5.53
CA ASP A 438 20.27 12.81 -5.29
C ASP A 438 19.31 13.57 -6.22
N ALA A 439 17.99 13.39 -6.00
CA ALA A 439 16.94 14.10 -6.75
C ALA A 439 17.07 15.63 -6.66
N ASP A 440 17.63 16.15 -5.56
CA ASP A 440 17.93 17.57 -5.37
C ASP A 440 18.88 18.08 -6.46
N ARG A 441 20.03 17.41 -6.62
CA ARG A 441 21.00 17.77 -7.67
C ARG A 441 20.54 17.43 -9.08
N LEU A 442 19.79 16.34 -9.25
CA LEU A 442 19.32 15.92 -10.57
C LEU A 442 18.33 16.92 -11.17
N LEU A 443 17.50 17.54 -10.33
CA LEU A 443 16.39 18.35 -10.79
C LEU A 443 16.56 19.86 -10.56
N GLN A 444 17.63 20.29 -9.90
CA GLN A 444 17.86 21.72 -9.65
C GLN A 444 18.16 22.51 -10.91
N ASP A 445 17.66 23.75 -10.95
CA ASP A 445 18.04 24.73 -11.95
C ASP A 445 19.53 25.10 -11.84
N ARG A 446 20.18 25.28 -12.99
CA ARG A 446 21.63 25.54 -13.07
C ARG A 446 22.03 26.94 -12.58
N HIS A 447 21.10 27.89 -12.52
CA HIS A 447 21.33 29.27 -12.10
C HIS A 447 20.79 29.55 -10.69
N ASP A 448 19.80 28.78 -10.25
CA ASP A 448 19.24 28.85 -8.89
C ASP A 448 18.92 27.45 -8.36
N ALA A 449 19.85 26.88 -7.58
CA ALA A 449 19.72 25.52 -7.06
C ALA A 449 18.52 25.30 -6.11
N THR A 450 17.81 26.36 -5.72
CA THR A 450 16.59 26.24 -4.91
C THR A 450 15.34 25.98 -5.75
N LYS A 451 15.42 26.15 -7.08
CA LYS A 451 14.33 25.95 -8.04
C LYS A 451 14.45 24.61 -8.75
N LEU A 452 13.30 24.08 -9.13
CA LEU A 452 13.20 23.00 -10.09
C LEU A 452 13.58 23.54 -11.47
N ASP A 453 14.45 22.84 -12.20
CA ASP A 453 14.81 23.21 -13.58
C ASP A 453 13.55 23.16 -14.44
N ALA A 454 13.32 24.22 -15.23
CA ALA A 454 12.11 24.36 -16.03
C ALA A 454 11.88 23.21 -17.03
N ARG A 455 12.93 22.46 -17.41
CA ARG A 455 12.81 21.26 -18.25
C ARG A 455 12.14 20.09 -17.54
N TYR A 456 12.25 20.05 -16.21
CA TYR A 456 11.73 18.97 -15.38
C TYR A 456 10.46 19.36 -14.64
N ASP A 457 10.18 20.65 -14.53
CA ASP A 457 9.02 21.21 -13.83
C ASP A 457 7.70 20.92 -14.58
N SER A 458 6.68 20.51 -13.84
CA SER A 458 5.30 20.41 -14.35
C SER A 458 4.64 21.78 -14.54
N GLY A 459 5.25 22.84 -13.98
CA GLY A 459 4.79 24.22 -14.02
C GLY A 459 4.30 24.74 -12.66
N ASP A 460 4.23 23.88 -11.64
CA ASP A 460 3.83 24.26 -10.29
C ASP A 460 4.99 24.44 -9.30
N HIS A 461 6.22 24.28 -9.80
CA HIS A 461 7.47 24.45 -9.06
C HIS A 461 7.63 23.51 -7.86
N LEU A 462 6.89 22.41 -7.81
CA LEU A 462 6.98 21.37 -6.79
C LEU A 462 7.10 19.98 -7.41
N HIS A 463 6.23 19.66 -8.37
CA HIS A 463 6.14 18.34 -8.95
C HIS A 463 6.92 18.26 -10.27
N PRO A 464 7.75 17.22 -10.45
CA PRO A 464 8.34 16.92 -11.74
C PRO A 464 7.26 16.54 -12.77
N GLY A 465 7.35 17.10 -13.97
CA GLY A 465 6.64 16.61 -15.15
C GLY A 465 7.27 15.32 -15.71
N PRO A 466 6.77 14.83 -16.86
CA PRO A 466 7.26 13.58 -17.47
C PRO A 466 8.78 13.50 -17.65
N ALA A 467 9.42 14.59 -18.08
CA ALA A 467 10.87 14.63 -18.27
C ALA A 467 11.65 14.51 -16.95
N GLY A 468 11.19 15.18 -15.89
CA GLY A 468 11.80 15.06 -14.56
C GLY A 468 11.61 13.67 -13.96
N ASN A 469 10.41 13.09 -14.12
CA ASN A 469 10.13 11.72 -13.68
C ASN A 469 10.98 10.68 -14.42
N ALA A 470 11.25 10.86 -15.71
CA ALA A 470 12.12 9.98 -16.47
C ALA A 470 13.57 9.99 -15.93
N VAL A 471 14.12 11.19 -15.62
CA VAL A 471 15.47 11.32 -15.05
C VAL A 471 15.56 10.70 -13.66
N LEU A 472 14.57 10.95 -12.80
CA LEU A 472 14.49 10.31 -11.49
C LEU A 472 14.41 8.79 -11.60
N ALA A 473 13.53 8.30 -12.47
CA ALA A 473 13.34 6.87 -12.67
C ALA A 473 14.62 6.19 -13.15
N GLN A 474 15.34 6.79 -14.10
CA GLN A 474 16.62 6.26 -14.57
C GLN A 474 17.65 6.20 -13.44
N ALA A 475 17.74 7.25 -12.61
CA ALA A 475 18.68 7.29 -11.49
C ALA A 475 18.34 6.25 -10.40
N ILE A 476 17.05 6.08 -10.08
CA ILE A 476 16.58 5.10 -9.09
C ILE A 476 16.73 3.67 -9.62
N ALA A 477 16.24 3.41 -10.84
CA ALA A 477 16.36 2.09 -11.47
C ALA A 477 17.82 1.68 -11.66
N GLY A 478 18.72 2.62 -11.93
CA GLY A 478 20.17 2.36 -11.99
C GLY A 478 20.77 1.83 -10.68
N GLN A 479 20.10 1.99 -9.54
CA GLN A 479 20.49 1.39 -8.26
C GLN A 479 19.91 -0.02 -8.04
N ILE A 480 19.13 -0.55 -9.00
CA ILE A 480 18.39 -1.81 -8.92
C ILE A 480 18.73 -2.65 -10.16
N SER A 481 19.86 -3.35 -10.13
CA SER A 481 20.32 -4.19 -11.26
C SER A 481 19.84 -5.64 -11.17
N SER A 482 19.43 -6.08 -9.99
CA SER A 482 19.10 -7.48 -9.71
C SER A 482 18.09 -7.59 -8.57
N CYS A 483 17.52 -8.79 -8.44
CA CYS A 483 16.68 -9.19 -7.33
C CYS A 483 17.34 -9.11 -5.94
N GLN A 484 18.67 -9.14 -5.90
CA GLN A 484 19.53 -9.06 -4.71
C GLN A 484 20.35 -7.78 -4.75
#